data_AF-A0A4R9JKT4-F1
#
_entry.id   AF-A0A4R9JKT4-F1
#
_cell.length_a   1.000
_cell.length_b   1.000
_cell.length_c   1.000
_cell.angle_alpha   90.00
_cell.angle_beta   90.00
_cell.angle_gamma   90.00
#
_symmetry.space_group_name_H-M   'P 1'
#
loop_
_entity.id
_entity.type
_entity.pdbx_description
1 polymer ?
#
loop_
_entity_poly.entity_id
_entity_poly.type
_entity_poly.pdbx_seq_one_letter_code
_entity_poly.pdbx_strand_id
1 'polypeptide(L)'
;MEYIESLLDEYYDLSLKLAALGGPTNHSELYDEILSIEEEICWECSLPASAKNRQLFQFFNPNESKETNIQNSLQSLERTRAKYFYKPEKTFFQYTETENDIKNIRVPMINGTFYEFLYPV
;
A
#
# COMPACT_ATOMS: atom_id res chain seq x y z
N MET A 1 -15.17 -9.12 7.71
CA MET A 1 -14.29 -8.63 6.64
C MET A 1 -13.15 -7.94 7.35
N GLU A 2 -11.95 -8.48 7.23
CA GLU A 2 -10.77 -7.79 7.75
C GLU A 2 -10.60 -6.49 6.94
N TYR A 3 -10.34 -5.36 7.59
CA TYR A 3 -10.35 -4.03 6.95
C TYR A 3 -9.52 -3.93 5.66
N ILE A 4 -8.39 -4.65 5.61
CA ILE A 4 -7.54 -4.78 4.43
C ILE A 4 -8.28 -5.42 3.24
N GLU A 5 -9.11 -6.43 3.48
CA GLU A 5 -9.87 -7.08 2.41
C GLU A 5 -10.85 -6.09 1.77
N SER A 6 -11.51 -5.23 2.55
CA SER A 6 -12.38 -4.18 1.99
C SER A 6 -11.60 -3.15 1.17
N LEU A 7 -10.40 -2.75 1.60
CA LEU A 7 -9.56 -1.84 0.82
C LEU A 7 -9.07 -2.49 -0.48
N LEU A 8 -8.70 -3.76 -0.45
CA LEU A 8 -8.31 -4.53 -1.64
C LEU A 8 -9.48 -4.74 -2.60
N ASP A 9 -10.69 -4.92 -2.07
CA ASP A 9 -11.93 -5.03 -2.83
C ASP A 9 -12.24 -3.74 -3.60
N GLU A 10 -12.13 -2.59 -2.94
CA GLU A 10 -12.31 -1.26 -3.55
C GLU A 10 -11.20 -0.93 -4.55
N TYR A 11 -9.93 -1.18 -4.17
CA TYR A 11 -8.78 -1.04 -5.06
C TYR A 11 -8.96 -1.80 -6.37
N TYR A 12 -9.46 -3.04 -6.31
CA TYR A 12 -9.69 -3.86 -7.49
C TYR A 12 -10.74 -3.23 -8.42
N ASP A 13 -11.88 -2.78 -7.88
CA ASP A 13 -12.97 -2.21 -8.66
C ASP A 13 -12.56 -0.90 -9.33
N LEU A 14 -11.84 -0.03 -8.60
CA LEU A 14 -11.32 1.22 -9.14
C LEU A 14 -10.23 0.99 -10.19
N SER A 15 -9.34 0.01 -9.97
CA SER A 15 -8.29 -0.35 -10.93
C SER A 15 -8.88 -0.86 -12.25
N LEU A 16 -9.92 -1.71 -12.18
CA LEU A 16 -10.63 -2.20 -13.36
C LEU A 16 -11.33 -1.04 -14.10
N LYS A 17 -11.97 -0.14 -13.36
CA LYS A 17 -12.61 1.05 -13.91
C LYS A 17 -11.59 1.97 -14.60
N LEU A 18 -10.44 2.22 -13.98
CA LEU A 18 -9.37 3.04 -14.56
C LEU A 18 -8.83 2.41 -15.84
N ALA A 19 -8.62 1.09 -15.87
CA ALA A 19 -8.20 0.37 -17.05
C ALA A 19 -9.21 0.50 -18.21
N ALA A 20 -10.50 0.34 -17.92
CA ALA A 20 -11.57 0.50 -18.91
C ALA A 20 -11.67 1.93 -19.47
N LEU A 21 -11.31 2.93 -18.66
CA LEU A 21 -11.31 4.34 -19.02
C LEU A 21 -10.02 4.81 -19.72
N GLY A 22 -9.09 3.90 -20.02
CA GLY A 22 -7.87 4.21 -20.76
C GLY A 22 -6.70 4.67 -19.90
N GLY A 23 -6.74 4.40 -18.60
CA GLY A 23 -5.58 4.50 -17.71
C GLY A 23 -5.33 5.88 -17.07
N PRO A 24 -4.23 5.99 -16.29
CA PRO A 24 -3.93 7.15 -15.43
C PRO A 24 -3.89 8.50 -16.17
N THR A 25 -3.41 8.51 -17.41
CA THR A 25 -3.25 9.74 -18.21
C THR A 25 -4.60 10.37 -18.57
N ASN A 26 -5.65 9.56 -18.69
CA ASN A 26 -6.98 10.02 -19.09
C ASN A 26 -7.86 10.34 -17.88
N HIS A 27 -7.58 9.73 -16.72
CA HIS A 27 -8.38 9.86 -15.50
C HIS A 27 -7.50 9.96 -14.27
N SER A 28 -6.81 11.11 -14.12
CA SER A 28 -5.87 11.35 -13.03
C SER A 28 -6.52 11.35 -11.65
N GLU A 29 -7.74 11.88 -11.50
CA GLU A 29 -8.45 11.91 -10.21
C GLU A 29 -8.72 10.50 -9.67
N LEU A 30 -9.14 9.58 -10.56
CA LEU A 30 -9.35 8.17 -10.22
C LEU A 30 -8.04 7.47 -9.89
N TYR A 31 -6.95 7.87 -10.56
CA TYR A 31 -5.63 7.36 -10.24
C TYR A 31 -5.15 7.82 -8.86
N ASP A 32 -5.37 9.09 -8.50
CA ASP A 32 -5.03 9.62 -7.17
C ASP A 32 -5.84 8.94 -6.05
N GLU A 33 -7.10 8.58 -6.31
CA GLU A 33 -7.93 7.79 -5.41
C GLU A 33 -7.33 6.39 -5.18
N ILE A 34 -6.95 5.70 -6.26
CA ILE A 34 -6.27 4.38 -6.18
C ILE A 34 -4.97 4.49 -5.38
N LEU A 35 -4.15 5.51 -5.63
CA LEU A 35 -2.90 5.74 -4.90
C LEU A 35 -3.14 5.98 -3.39
N SER A 36 -4.27 6.59 -3.04
CA SER A 36 -4.66 6.83 -1.64
C SER A 36 -5.00 5.51 -0.94
N ILE A 37 -5.69 4.60 -1.62
CA ILE A 37 -6.00 3.25 -1.10
C ILE A 37 -4.72 2.43 -0.95
N GLU A 38 -3.80 2.46 -1.92
CA GLU A 38 -2.51 1.76 -1.82
C GLU A 38 -1.70 2.22 -0.60
N GLU A 39 -1.71 3.53 -0.33
CA GLU A 39 -1.06 4.12 0.84
C GLU A 39 -1.70 3.66 2.14
N GLU A 40 -3.03 3.63 2.21
CA GLU A 40 -3.76 3.15 3.37
C GLU A 40 -3.50 1.68 3.66
N ILE A 41 -3.51 0.81 2.64
CA ILE A 41 -3.18 -0.62 2.80
C ILE A 41 -1.75 -0.78 3.33
N CYS A 42 -0.79 0.01 2.83
CA CYS A 42 0.58 -0.01 3.34
C CYS A 42 0.64 0.35 4.83
N TRP A 43 -0.06 1.41 5.25
CA TRP A 43 -0.10 1.83 6.66
C TRP A 43 -0.68 0.77 7.57
N GLU A 44 -1.83 0.20 7.20
CA GLU A 44 -2.48 -0.87 7.96
C GLU A 44 -1.59 -2.13 8.05
N CYS A 45 -0.74 -2.37 7.04
CA CYS A 45 0.23 -3.47 7.04
C CYS A 45 1.57 -3.11 7.70
N SER A 46 1.71 -1.92 8.30
CA SER A 46 2.97 -1.41 8.87
C SER A 46 4.14 -1.38 7.86
N LEU A 47 3.81 -1.14 6.59
CA LEU A 47 4.76 -0.97 5.50
C LEU A 47 4.89 0.52 5.16
N PRO A 48 6.10 1.03 4.86
CA PRO A 48 6.24 2.37 4.32
C PRO A 48 5.57 2.45 2.95
N ALA A 49 4.76 3.48 2.70
CA ALA A 49 4.05 3.70 1.44
C ALA A 49 4.97 4.18 0.30
N SER A 50 6.15 3.56 0.16
CA SER A 50 7.10 3.80 -0.93
C SER A 50 6.58 3.23 -2.25
N ALA A 51 7.07 3.74 -3.38
CA ALA A 51 6.73 3.20 -4.71
C ALA A 51 6.93 1.68 -4.82
N LYS A 52 7.97 1.13 -4.18
CA LYS A 52 8.25 -0.32 -4.14
C LYS A 52 7.16 -1.12 -3.44
N ASN A 53 6.62 -0.60 -2.34
CA ASN A 53 5.57 -1.29 -1.59
C ASN A 53 4.18 -1.08 -2.20
N ARG A 54 3.92 0.10 -2.78
CA ARG A 54 2.70 0.34 -3.58
C ARG A 54 2.64 -0.59 -4.81
N GLN A 55 3.78 -0.92 -5.42
CA GLN A 55 3.86 -1.92 -6.48
C GLN A 55 3.42 -3.34 -6.08
N LEU A 56 3.27 -3.64 -4.78
CA LEU A 56 2.75 -4.94 -4.32
C LEU A 56 1.29 -5.16 -4.72
N PHE A 57 0.56 -4.12 -5.12
CA PHE A 57 -0.84 -4.22 -5.56
C PHE A 57 -0.98 -4.31 -7.08
N GLN A 58 0.12 -4.15 -7.83
CA GLN A 58 0.15 -4.28 -9.29
C GLN A 58 0.03 -5.73 -9.79
N PHE A 59 -0.13 -6.72 -8.89
CA PHE A 59 -0.48 -8.09 -9.25
C PHE A 59 -1.91 -8.25 -9.78
N PHE A 60 -2.63 -7.14 -9.95
CA PHE A 60 -3.90 -7.09 -10.64
C PHE A 60 -3.82 -7.78 -12.01
N ASN A 61 -4.47 -8.95 -12.11
CA ASN A 61 -4.69 -9.65 -13.36
C ASN A 61 -6.19 -9.56 -13.70
N PRO A 62 -6.59 -8.80 -14.74
CA PRO A 62 -7.99 -8.66 -15.13
C PRO A 62 -8.61 -9.96 -15.66
N ASN A 63 -7.79 -10.99 -15.94
CA ASN A 63 -8.26 -12.31 -16.37
C ASN A 63 -8.54 -13.27 -15.20
N GLU A 64 -8.21 -12.87 -13.96
CA GLU A 64 -8.47 -13.64 -12.75
C GLU A 64 -9.66 -13.08 -11.99
N SER A 65 -10.30 -13.91 -11.16
CA SER A 65 -11.41 -13.46 -10.32
C SER A 65 -10.93 -12.44 -9.28
N LYS A 66 -11.87 -11.62 -8.81
CA LYS A 66 -11.64 -10.64 -7.75
C LYS A 66 -11.07 -11.30 -6.50
N GLU A 67 -11.69 -12.38 -6.03
CA GLU A 67 -11.20 -13.14 -4.87
C GLU A 67 -9.76 -13.64 -5.04
N THR A 68 -9.38 -14.15 -6.22
CA THR A 68 -8.01 -14.61 -6.46
C THR A 68 -7.01 -13.46 -6.39
N ASN A 69 -7.34 -12.31 -6.98
CA ASN A 69 -6.50 -11.11 -6.90
C ASN A 69 -6.33 -10.61 -5.46
N ILE A 70 -7.41 -10.60 -4.67
CA ILE A 70 -7.38 -10.20 -3.26
C ILE A 70 -6.48 -11.17 -2.47
N GLN A 71 -6.66 -12.48 -2.63
CA GLN A 71 -5.87 -13.49 -1.92
C GLN A 71 -4.37 -13.42 -2.28
N ASN A 72 -4.04 -13.21 -3.56
CA ASN A 72 -2.66 -13.02 -4.00
C ASN A 72 -2.03 -11.76 -3.39
N SER A 73 -2.81 -10.68 -3.27
CA SER A 73 -2.37 -9.43 -2.66
C SER A 73 -2.12 -9.61 -1.17
N LEU A 74 -3.01 -10.27 -0.44
CA LEU A 74 -2.84 -10.61 0.98
C LEU A 74 -1.56 -11.43 1.22
N GLN A 75 -1.34 -12.49 0.44
CA GLN A 75 -0.11 -13.30 0.57
C GLN A 75 1.17 -12.47 0.31
N SER A 76 1.11 -11.56 -0.66
CA SER A 76 2.23 -10.68 -1.00
C SER A 76 2.50 -9.66 0.12
N LEU A 77 1.44 -9.11 0.72
CA LEU A 77 1.52 -8.23 1.88
C LEU A 77 2.13 -8.94 3.09
N GLU A 78 1.63 -10.13 3.43
CA GLU A 78 2.14 -10.91 4.56
C GLU A 78 3.63 -11.24 4.41
N ARG A 79 4.04 -11.71 3.22
CA ARG A 79 5.45 -11.99 2.92
C ARG A 79 6.31 -10.74 3.04
N THR A 80 5.82 -9.61 2.54
CA THR A 80 6.58 -8.35 2.57
C THR A 80 6.67 -7.79 3.99
N ARG A 81 5.58 -7.83 4.75
CA ARG A 81 5.53 -7.47 6.17
C ARG A 81 6.51 -8.33 6.97
N ALA A 82 6.51 -9.64 6.78
CA ALA A 82 7.45 -10.54 7.44
C ALA A 82 8.90 -10.20 7.07
N LYS A 83 9.19 -9.99 5.78
CA LYS A 83 10.53 -9.58 5.33
C LYS A 83 10.98 -8.26 5.98
N TYR A 84 10.08 -7.28 6.05
CA TYR A 84 10.37 -5.98 6.64
C TYR A 84 10.63 -6.09 8.15
N PHE A 85 9.86 -6.94 8.85
CA PHE A 85 10.03 -7.19 10.28
C PHE A 85 11.37 -7.86 10.62
N TYR A 86 11.77 -8.89 9.85
CA TYR A 86 12.97 -9.68 10.17
C TYR A 86 14.27 -9.14 9.57
N LYS A 87 14.20 -8.42 8.45
CA LYS A 87 15.39 -7.87 7.76
C LYS A 87 15.03 -6.61 6.98
N PRO A 88 14.81 -5.47 7.66
CA PRO A 88 14.53 -4.22 6.97
C PRO A 88 15.72 -3.83 6.08
N GLU A 89 15.50 -3.68 4.77
CA GLU A 89 16.54 -3.28 3.80
C GLU A 89 17.02 -1.83 4.04
N LYS A 90 16.14 -1.01 4.63
CA LYS A 90 16.35 0.38 5.06
C LYS A 90 15.47 0.63 6.28
N THR A 91 15.88 1.54 7.16
CA THR A 91 15.01 1.97 8.27
C THR A 91 13.83 2.78 7.72
N PHE A 92 12.71 2.84 8.45
CA PHE A 92 11.52 3.58 8.00
C PHE A 92 11.84 5.04 7.64
N PHE A 93 12.70 5.70 8.43
CA PHE A 93 13.21 7.06 8.18
C PHE A 93 13.94 7.21 6.84
N GLN A 94 14.67 6.19 6.41
CA GLN A 94 15.39 6.23 5.14
C GLN A 94 14.44 6.11 3.93
N TYR A 95 13.21 5.64 4.10
CA TYR A 95 12.18 5.72 3.05
C TYR A 95 11.52 7.09 3.01
N THR A 96 11.40 7.77 4.14
CA THR A 96 10.81 9.12 4.22
C THR A 96 11.76 10.23 3.77
N GLU A 97 13.08 10.03 3.86
CA GLU A 97 14.09 11.05 3.53
C GLU A 97 14.60 11.01 2.08
N THR A 98 14.44 9.89 1.35
CA THR A 98 15.03 9.74 0.02
C THR A 98 14.19 10.24 -1.15
N GLU A 99 12.94 10.62 -0.95
CA GLU A 99 12.09 11.18 -2.01
C GLU A 99 11.79 12.65 -1.70
N ASN A 100 12.02 13.53 -2.69
CA ASN A 100 11.64 14.95 -2.66
C ASN A 100 10.11 15.17 -2.57
N ASP A 101 9.33 14.14 -2.21
CA ASP A 101 7.87 14.11 -2.04
C ASP A 101 7.44 14.39 -0.60
N ILE A 102 8.08 15.38 0.02
CA ILE A 102 7.75 15.90 1.36
C ILE A 102 6.31 16.46 1.42
N LYS A 103 5.59 16.55 0.29
CA LYS A 103 4.24 17.12 0.23
C LYS A 103 3.12 16.17 0.67
N ASN A 104 3.32 14.85 0.70
CA ASN A 104 2.20 13.91 0.87
C ASN A 104 2.28 12.98 2.09
N ILE A 105 3.35 12.99 2.89
CA ILE A 105 3.47 12.08 4.03
C ILE A 105 2.80 12.70 5.27
N ARG A 106 1.52 12.37 5.50
CA ARG A 106 0.87 12.58 6.81
C ARG A 106 1.07 11.35 7.67
N VAL A 107 2.08 11.38 8.54
CA VAL A 107 2.26 10.34 9.56
C VAL A 107 1.18 10.51 10.63
N PRO A 108 0.35 9.48 10.94
CA PRO A 108 -0.57 9.56 12.05
C PRO A 108 0.21 9.61 13.37
N MET A 109 0.20 10.77 14.02
CA MET A 109 0.63 10.93 15.41
C MET A 109 -0.56 10.61 16.32
N ILE A 110 -0.46 9.57 17.14
CA ILE A 110 -1.36 9.39 18.29
C ILE A 110 -0.56 9.76 19.54
N ASN A 111 -0.98 10.83 20.22
CA ASN A 111 -0.38 11.34 21.47
C ASN A 111 1.13 11.65 21.41
N GLY A 112 1.62 12.17 20.27
CA GLY A 112 3.00 12.70 20.17
C GLY A 112 4.11 11.65 20.34
N THR A 113 3.77 10.36 20.28
CA THR A 113 4.73 9.26 20.40
C THR A 113 4.72 8.48 19.09
N PHE A 114 5.86 8.47 18.39
CA PHE A 114 6.07 7.55 17.28
C PHE A 114 6.22 6.14 17.88
N TYR A 115 5.47 5.16 17.36
CA TYR A 115 5.79 3.76 17.65
C TYR A 115 7.12 3.41 16.95
N GLU A 116 8.24 3.77 17.59
CA GLU A 116 9.36 2.82 17.59
C GLU A 116 8.76 1.51 18.08
N PHE A 117 8.88 0.45 17.29
CA PHE A 117 8.53 -0.90 17.69
C PHE A 117 9.38 -1.26 18.93
N LEU A 118 8.89 -0.88 20.10
CA LEU A 118 9.46 -1.21 21.40
C LEU A 118 9.09 -2.67 21.68
N TYR A 119 9.96 -3.59 21.28
CA TYR A 119 10.12 -4.84 22.00
C TYR A 119 11.55 -4.94 22.53
N PRO A 120 11.73 -5.31 23.81
CA PRO A 120 13.03 -5.37 24.45
C PRO A 120 13.86 -6.50 23.83
N VAL A 121 15.17 -6.23 23.72
CA VAL A 121 16.23 -7.18 23.37
C VAL A 121 16.37 -8.25 24.45
#